data_AF-A0A813C971-F1
#
_entry.id   AF-A0A813C971-F1
#
_cell.length_a   1.000
_cell.length_b   1.000
_cell.length_c   1.000
_cell.angle_alpha   90.00
_cell.angle_beta   90.00
_cell.angle_gamma   90.00
#
_symmetry.space_group_name_H-M   'P 1'
#
loop_
_entity.id
_entity.type
_entity.pdbx_description
1 polymer ?
#
loop_
_entity_poly.entity_id
_entity_poly.type
_entity_poly.pdbx_seq_one_letter_code
_entity_poly.pdbx_strand_id
1 'polypeptide(L)'
;MGPCATFVALLALGIFLNYLVQFSKVQTLPASEAPMAMWQRHQNEDLPERVRGVLWMRGNTCPELMLTLEAAAYDKASRELLLPFGTGYSWTYNSDFAGWLEYGAVTLNMAFLSPGKLRVVFDEDFRFGTVQISFLGMGLSGHLWGMNNTDDVGNFWDRVYWDDGKWLFRYDIKKVLDAGGKKLPVQSQMVNSTLSGTVVHGSTCGLTTQVKTYKQLLHGDFSLLQIFLSLLFFALWFGLAYFCFKDGTKAPYFHYNLL
;
A
#
# COMPACT_ATOMS: atom_id res chain seq x y z
N MET A 1 5.16 -33.63 21.02
CA MET A 1 5.37 -32.17 20.85
C MET A 1 4.64 -31.47 21.99
N GLY A 2 5.32 -30.59 22.74
CA GLY A 2 4.66 -29.87 23.82
C GLY A 2 3.58 -28.90 23.29
N PRO A 3 2.59 -28.51 24.11
CA PRO A 3 1.49 -27.63 23.72
C PRO A 3 1.95 -26.31 23.06
N CYS A 4 3.12 -25.80 23.43
CA CYS A 4 3.70 -24.59 22.81
C CYS A 4 4.14 -24.78 21.34
N ALA A 5 4.60 -25.98 20.94
CA ALA A 5 4.99 -26.24 19.55
C ALA A 5 3.76 -26.28 18.63
N THR A 6 2.65 -26.84 19.12
CA THR A 6 1.36 -26.83 18.43
C THR A 6 0.84 -25.40 18.29
N PHE A 7 0.93 -24.58 19.33
CA PHE A 7 0.54 -23.16 19.28
C PHE A 7 1.34 -22.38 18.22
N VAL A 8 2.67 -22.53 18.17
CA VAL A 8 3.51 -21.86 17.16
C VAL A 8 3.18 -22.30 15.74
N ALA A 9 2.97 -23.61 15.52
CA ALA A 9 2.58 -24.14 14.22
C ALA A 9 1.22 -23.60 13.75
N LEU A 10 0.25 -23.49 14.66
CA LEU A 10 -1.08 -22.94 14.38
C LEU A 10 -1.05 -21.43 14.14
N LEU A 11 -0.19 -20.69 14.87
CA LEU A 11 0.07 -19.28 14.62
C LEU A 11 0.66 -19.05 13.22
N ALA A 12 1.66 -19.84 12.84
CA ALA A 12 2.28 -19.78 11.52
C ALA A 12 1.27 -20.11 10.41
N LEU A 13 0.47 -21.17 10.59
CA LEU A 13 -0.61 -21.53 9.68
C LEU A 13 -1.63 -20.40 9.56
N GLY A 14 -1.98 -19.77 10.68
CA GLY A 14 -2.95 -18.69 10.70
C GLY A 14 -2.51 -17.43 9.99
N ILE A 15 -1.25 -17.04 10.22
CA ILE A 15 -0.59 -15.97 9.47
C ILE A 15 -0.58 -16.31 7.96
N PHE A 16 -0.21 -17.54 7.60
CA PHE A 16 -0.19 -18.00 6.21
C PHE A 16 -1.59 -17.95 5.55
N LEU A 17 -2.63 -18.44 6.23
CA LEU A 17 -4.00 -18.40 5.73
C LEU A 17 -4.51 -16.96 5.58
N ASN A 18 -4.22 -16.08 6.54
CA ASN A 18 -4.53 -14.66 6.42
C ASN A 18 -3.90 -14.07 5.16
N TYR A 19 -2.63 -14.39 4.88
CA TYR A 19 -1.97 -13.96 3.65
C TYR A 19 -2.67 -14.48 2.40
N LEU A 20 -3.01 -15.77 2.34
CA LEU A 20 -3.75 -16.31 1.19
C LEU A 20 -5.07 -15.57 0.96
N VAL A 21 -5.78 -15.22 2.04
CA VAL A 21 -6.99 -14.40 1.95
C VAL A 21 -6.67 -13.00 1.39
N GLN A 22 -5.64 -12.32 1.88
CA GLN A 22 -5.26 -11.00 1.36
C GLN A 22 -4.83 -11.05 -0.12
N PHE A 23 -4.03 -12.05 -0.51
CA PHE A 23 -3.63 -12.26 -1.89
C PHE A 23 -4.83 -12.53 -2.80
N SER A 24 -5.84 -13.25 -2.31
CA SER A 24 -7.05 -13.54 -3.08
C SER A 24 -7.95 -12.32 -3.35
N LYS A 25 -7.67 -11.16 -2.73
CA LYS A 25 -8.39 -9.90 -3.02
C LYS A 25 -7.89 -9.18 -4.25
N VAL A 26 -6.74 -9.58 -4.79
CA VAL A 26 -6.13 -8.90 -5.91
C VAL A 26 -7.10 -8.83 -7.09
N GLN A 27 -7.33 -7.62 -7.58
CA GLN A 27 -8.04 -7.38 -8.83
C GLN A 27 -7.02 -7.03 -9.89
N THR A 28 -7.20 -7.61 -11.07
CA THR A 28 -6.39 -7.25 -12.24
C THR A 28 -7.27 -6.46 -13.19
N LEU A 29 -6.99 -5.17 -13.31
CA LEU A 29 -7.72 -4.27 -14.20
C LEU A 29 -6.80 -3.70 -15.28
N PRO A 30 -7.32 -3.41 -16.48
CA PRO A 30 -6.62 -2.59 -17.45
C PRO A 30 -6.24 -1.20 -16.90
N ALA A 31 -5.10 -0.64 -17.31
CA ALA A 31 -4.67 0.71 -16.93
C ALA A 31 -5.66 1.81 -17.34
N SER A 32 -6.52 1.54 -18.33
CA SER A 32 -7.60 2.43 -18.77
C SER A 32 -8.82 2.44 -17.83
N GLU A 33 -9.01 1.38 -17.04
CA GLU A 33 -10.17 1.15 -16.16
C GLU A 33 -9.82 1.32 -14.67
N ALA A 34 -8.60 0.92 -14.29
CA ALA A 34 -8.11 0.99 -12.92
C ALA A 34 -8.28 2.37 -12.25
N PRO A 35 -8.02 3.53 -12.90
CA PRO A 35 -8.25 4.82 -12.26
C PRO A 35 -9.70 5.01 -11.78
N MET A 36 -10.68 4.60 -12.59
CA MET A 36 -12.09 4.80 -12.24
C MET A 36 -12.48 3.90 -11.05
N ALA A 37 -11.99 2.66 -11.04
CA ALA A 37 -12.19 1.76 -9.90
C ALA A 37 -11.58 2.32 -8.60
N MET A 38 -10.41 2.96 -8.67
CA MET A 38 -9.79 3.62 -7.52
C MET A 38 -10.63 4.80 -7.01
N TRP A 39 -11.06 5.69 -7.91
CA TRP A 39 -11.84 6.88 -7.55
C TRP A 39 -13.23 6.53 -7.02
N GLN A 40 -13.90 5.53 -7.59
CA GLN A 40 -15.21 5.08 -7.10
C GLN A 40 -15.15 4.52 -5.67
N ARG A 41 -13.99 4.04 -5.24
CA ARG A 41 -13.82 3.50 -3.89
C ARG A 41 -13.60 4.56 -2.83
N HIS A 42 -12.91 5.65 -3.20
CA HIS A 42 -12.43 6.67 -2.27
C HIS A 42 -12.77 8.06 -2.78
N GLN A 43 -13.60 8.77 -2.02
CA GLN A 43 -14.06 10.13 -2.32
C GLN A 43 -13.89 10.98 -1.07
N ASN A 44 -12.66 11.34 -0.75
CA ASN A 44 -12.36 12.08 0.48
C ASN A 44 -12.62 13.56 0.25
N GLU A 45 -13.84 14.00 0.55
CA GLU A 45 -14.30 15.37 0.39
C GLU A 45 -13.63 16.36 1.34
N ASP A 46 -12.97 15.87 2.41
CA ASP A 46 -12.21 16.72 3.31
C ASP A 46 -10.90 17.22 2.70
N LEU A 47 -10.40 16.53 1.66
CA LEU A 47 -9.20 16.95 0.93
C LEU A 47 -9.51 18.08 -0.06
N PRO A 48 -8.60 19.06 -0.22
CA PRO A 48 -8.73 20.06 -1.29
C PRO A 48 -8.70 19.42 -2.68
N GLU A 49 -9.48 19.99 -3.61
CA GLU A 49 -9.60 19.52 -4.99
C GLU A 49 -8.24 19.35 -5.70
N ARG A 50 -7.29 20.24 -5.36
CA ARG A 50 -5.92 20.23 -5.89
C ARG A 50 -5.22 18.88 -5.71
N VAL A 51 -5.41 18.22 -4.57
CA VAL A 51 -4.75 16.94 -4.22
C VAL A 51 -5.64 15.71 -4.42
N ARG A 52 -6.93 15.90 -4.67
CA ARG A 52 -7.89 14.83 -4.98
C ARG A 52 -7.74 14.33 -6.42
N GLY A 53 -8.23 13.11 -6.65
CA GLY A 53 -8.18 12.40 -7.92
C GLY A 53 -7.29 11.17 -7.91
N VAL A 54 -6.99 10.66 -9.10
CA VAL A 54 -6.04 9.56 -9.32
C VAL A 54 -4.80 10.09 -10.01
N LEU A 55 -3.64 9.72 -9.48
CA LEU A 55 -2.34 10.25 -9.84
C LEU A 55 -1.53 9.17 -10.57
N TRP A 56 -1.06 9.48 -11.79
CA TRP A 56 -0.10 8.69 -12.53
C TRP A 56 1.33 9.10 -12.18
N MET A 57 2.16 8.14 -11.80
CA MET A 57 3.57 8.33 -11.45
C MET A 57 4.47 8.13 -12.67
N ARG A 58 4.45 9.11 -13.59
CA ARG A 58 5.19 9.08 -14.85
C ARG A 58 6.69 9.20 -14.61
N GLY A 59 7.41 8.13 -14.93
CA GLY A 59 8.86 8.04 -14.71
C GLY A 59 9.23 7.34 -13.40
N ASN A 60 8.26 6.86 -12.61
CA ASN A 60 8.52 6.01 -11.46
C ASN A 60 9.14 4.68 -11.90
N THR A 61 10.29 4.31 -11.35
CA THR A 61 10.98 3.06 -11.67
C THR A 61 10.49 1.89 -10.84
N CYS A 62 9.65 2.10 -9.83
CA CYS A 62 9.06 1.02 -9.03
C CYS A 62 7.87 0.38 -9.74
N PRO A 63 7.41 -0.82 -9.37
CA PRO A 63 6.30 -1.49 -10.03
C PRO A 63 4.96 -0.74 -9.97
N GLU A 64 4.87 0.40 -9.29
CA GLU A 64 3.63 1.15 -9.17
C GLU A 64 3.38 2.07 -10.38
N LEU A 65 2.15 2.10 -10.89
CA LEU A 65 1.74 3.04 -11.95
C LEU A 65 0.94 4.22 -11.41
N MET A 66 0.00 3.97 -10.50
CA MET A 66 -0.91 4.97 -9.98
C MET A 66 -1.05 4.93 -8.45
N LEU A 67 -1.46 6.08 -7.90
CA LEU A 67 -1.78 6.30 -6.50
C LEU A 67 -3.02 7.20 -6.41
N THR A 68 -3.84 7.01 -5.37
CA THR A 68 -4.78 8.03 -4.93
C THR A 68 -4.57 8.35 -3.45
N LEU A 69 -4.52 9.64 -3.14
CA LEU A 69 -4.46 10.12 -1.76
C LEU A 69 -5.84 10.11 -1.08
N GLU A 70 -6.92 9.90 -1.85
CA GLU A 70 -8.28 9.92 -1.31
C GLU A 70 -8.57 8.78 -0.32
N ALA A 71 -7.79 7.70 -0.35
CA ALA A 71 -7.92 6.58 0.57
C ALA A 71 -7.38 6.85 1.98
N ALA A 72 -6.78 8.02 2.19
CA ALA A 72 -6.03 8.35 3.38
C ALA A 72 -6.88 9.05 4.45
N ALA A 73 -6.48 8.88 5.71
CA ALA A 73 -6.98 9.72 6.79
C ALA A 73 -6.35 11.11 6.68
N TYR A 74 -7.14 12.17 6.82
CA TYR A 74 -6.69 13.55 6.67
C TYR A 74 -7.04 14.39 7.90
N ASP A 75 -6.03 15.03 8.49
CA ASP A 75 -6.19 16.00 9.58
C ASP A 75 -6.08 17.42 9.03
N LYS A 76 -7.21 18.14 9.04
CA LYS A 76 -7.34 19.52 8.55
C LYS A 76 -6.46 20.51 9.34
N ALA A 77 -6.25 20.28 10.64
CA ALA A 77 -5.53 21.21 11.49
C ALA A 77 -4.03 21.21 11.19
N SER A 78 -3.46 20.02 11.00
CA SER A 78 -2.04 19.83 10.68
C SER A 78 -1.74 19.74 9.18
N ARG A 79 -2.78 19.65 8.33
CA ARG A 79 -2.70 19.34 6.89
C ARG A 79 -1.92 18.05 6.61
N GLU A 80 -2.04 17.11 7.53
CA GLU A 80 -1.39 15.82 7.48
C GLU A 80 -2.33 14.76 6.91
N LEU A 81 -1.77 13.95 6.03
CA LEU A 81 -2.40 12.80 5.41
C LEU A 81 -1.64 11.53 5.78
N LEU A 82 -2.37 10.50 6.19
CA LEU A 82 -1.83 9.18 6.54
C LEU A 82 -2.53 8.11 5.72
N LEU A 83 -1.78 7.50 4.80
CA LEU A 83 -2.23 6.40 3.96
C LEU A 83 -1.48 5.11 4.34
N PRO A 84 -2.14 4.15 5.01
CA PRO A 84 -1.56 2.84 5.25
C PRO A 84 -1.25 2.10 3.94
N PHE A 85 -0.10 1.47 3.86
CA PHE A 85 0.23 0.57 2.77
C PHE A 85 -0.70 -0.64 2.76
N GLY A 86 -1.11 -1.09 1.56
CA GLY A 86 -2.08 -2.17 1.42
C GLY A 86 -3.54 -1.74 1.60
N THR A 87 -3.80 -0.43 1.74
CA THR A 87 -5.17 0.10 1.69
C THR A 87 -5.78 -0.25 0.32
N GLY A 88 -6.97 -0.86 0.34
CA GLY A 88 -7.71 -1.26 -0.87
C GLY A 88 -7.78 -0.11 -1.87
N TYR A 89 -7.58 -0.38 -3.17
CA TYR A 89 -7.74 0.60 -4.25
C TYR A 89 -6.90 1.89 -4.14
N SER A 90 -5.87 1.93 -3.29
CA SER A 90 -5.04 3.13 -3.08
C SER A 90 -3.82 3.21 -4.01
N TRP A 91 -3.29 2.05 -4.42
CA TRP A 91 -2.17 1.90 -5.36
C TRP A 91 -2.50 0.90 -6.45
N THR A 92 -1.78 1.00 -7.57
CA THR A 92 -1.71 -0.05 -8.57
C THR A 92 -0.29 -0.54 -8.77
N TYR A 93 -0.13 -1.83 -9.07
CA TYR A 93 1.15 -2.47 -9.34
C TYR A 93 1.15 -3.12 -10.71
N ASN A 94 2.33 -3.28 -11.31
CA ASN A 94 2.48 -4.06 -12.53
C ASN A 94 1.93 -5.50 -12.34
N SER A 95 1.44 -6.11 -13.42
CA SER A 95 0.99 -7.50 -13.44
C SER A 95 2.12 -8.50 -13.73
N ASP A 96 3.36 -8.05 -13.78
CA ASP A 96 4.56 -8.86 -13.96
C ASP A 96 5.11 -9.37 -12.63
N PHE A 97 6.22 -10.12 -12.68
CA PHE A 97 6.85 -10.66 -11.48
C PHE A 97 7.24 -9.59 -10.44
N ALA A 98 7.76 -8.45 -10.88
CA ALA A 98 8.18 -7.37 -9.99
C ALA A 98 6.98 -6.75 -9.27
N GLY A 99 5.88 -6.53 -9.98
CA GLY A 99 4.65 -6.01 -9.39
C GLY A 99 3.95 -7.00 -8.46
N TRP A 100 3.96 -8.31 -8.75
CA TRP A 100 3.49 -9.32 -7.80
C TRP A 100 4.34 -9.39 -6.53
N LEU A 101 5.66 -9.24 -6.65
CA LEU A 101 6.57 -9.25 -5.50
C LEU A 101 6.34 -8.02 -4.62
N GLU A 102 6.17 -6.83 -5.20
CA GLU A 102 5.86 -5.62 -4.45
C GLU A 102 4.45 -5.65 -3.85
N TYR A 103 3.44 -6.07 -4.62
CA TYR A 103 2.08 -6.30 -4.10
C TYR A 103 2.13 -7.23 -2.90
N GLY A 104 2.90 -8.32 -3.00
CA GLY A 104 3.15 -9.25 -1.90
C GLY A 104 3.79 -8.55 -0.70
N ALA A 105 4.90 -7.85 -0.88
CA ALA A 105 5.59 -7.16 0.21
C ALA A 105 4.69 -6.13 0.93
N VAL A 106 3.93 -5.34 0.17
CA VAL A 106 2.95 -4.37 0.72
C VAL A 106 1.82 -5.08 1.45
N THR A 107 1.32 -6.19 0.90
CA THR A 107 0.29 -7.02 1.55
C THR A 107 0.81 -7.69 2.81
N LEU A 108 2.07 -8.14 2.82
CA LEU A 108 2.72 -8.76 3.98
C LEU A 108 2.94 -7.72 5.09
N ASN A 109 3.20 -6.46 4.74
CA ASN A 109 3.35 -5.35 5.68
C ASN A 109 2.05 -5.00 6.44
N MET A 110 0.89 -5.50 6.00
CA MET A 110 -0.38 -5.38 6.74
C MET A 110 -0.48 -6.30 7.97
N ALA A 111 0.48 -7.21 8.15
CA ALA A 111 0.35 -8.30 9.11
C ALA A 111 1.08 -7.98 10.43
N PHE A 112 0.27 -7.45 11.35
CA PHE A 112 0.31 -7.67 12.81
C PHE A 112 0.90 -6.63 13.76
N LEU A 113 1.90 -5.79 13.43
CA LEU A 113 2.53 -4.95 14.48
C LEU A 113 2.57 -3.44 14.21
N SER A 114 2.86 -3.00 12.99
CA SER A 114 2.76 -1.59 12.60
C SER A 114 2.78 -1.49 11.07
N PRO A 115 1.62 -1.33 10.41
CA PRO A 115 1.60 -1.25 8.97
C PRO A 115 2.46 -0.08 8.51
N GLY A 116 3.25 -0.32 7.46
CA GLY A 116 3.91 0.78 6.77
C GLY A 116 2.87 1.80 6.28
N LYS A 117 3.28 3.05 6.19
CA LYS A 117 2.39 4.15 5.81
C LYS A 117 3.15 5.21 5.03
N LEU A 118 2.43 5.81 4.09
CA LEU A 118 2.77 7.05 3.45
C LEU A 118 2.18 8.18 4.29
N ARG A 119 3.05 9.03 4.83
CA ARG A 119 2.68 10.28 5.48
C ARG A 119 2.96 11.43 4.54
N VAL A 120 1.98 12.29 4.30
CA VAL A 120 2.14 13.52 3.51
C VAL A 120 1.74 14.71 4.37
N VAL A 121 2.56 15.74 4.44
CA VAL A 121 2.23 17.01 5.11
C VAL A 121 2.28 18.12 4.09
N PHE A 122 1.15 18.81 3.92
CA PHE A 122 1.03 19.90 2.95
C PHE A 122 1.30 21.27 3.59
N ASP A 123 1.81 22.19 2.78
CA ASP A 123 1.76 23.62 3.05
C ASP A 123 0.31 24.14 3.00
N GLU A 124 0.11 25.40 3.38
CA GLU A 124 -1.21 26.01 3.52
C GLU A 124 -2.01 26.02 2.22
N ASP A 125 -1.33 26.21 1.09
CA ASP A 125 -1.93 26.32 -0.25
C ASP A 125 -2.01 24.97 -1.00
N PHE A 126 -1.52 23.89 -0.39
CA PHE A 126 -1.38 22.57 -1.01
C PHE A 126 -0.54 22.60 -2.28
N ARG A 127 0.45 23.50 -2.36
CA ARG A 127 1.41 23.55 -3.47
C ARG A 127 2.60 22.64 -3.23
N PHE A 128 2.96 22.41 -1.97
CA PHE A 128 4.06 21.54 -1.61
C PHE A 128 3.64 20.53 -0.54
N GLY A 129 4.03 19.27 -0.74
CA GLY A 129 3.83 18.19 0.21
C GLY A 129 5.14 17.51 0.57
N THR A 130 5.47 17.47 1.86
CA THR A 130 6.56 16.62 2.37
C THR A 130 6.05 15.20 2.55
N VAL A 131 6.77 14.23 2.02
CA VAL A 131 6.35 12.83 2.02
C VAL A 131 7.36 11.93 2.70
N GLN A 132 6.87 11.17 3.66
CA GLN A 132 7.64 10.25 4.47
C GLN A 132 7.04 8.86 4.34
N ILE A 133 7.90 7.88 4.09
CA ILE A 133 7.53 6.48 4.04
C ILE A 133 8.08 5.81 5.29
N SER A 134 7.23 5.06 5.98
CA SER A 134 7.64 4.19 7.08
C SER A 134 7.29 2.75 6.75
N PHE A 135 8.18 1.83 7.11
CA PHE A 135 7.98 0.40 6.98
C PHE A 135 8.21 -0.22 8.37
N LEU A 136 7.33 -1.15 8.78
CA LEU A 136 7.39 -1.79 10.10
C LEU A 136 7.46 -0.79 11.28
N GLY A 137 6.83 0.39 11.15
CA GLY A 137 6.87 1.44 12.18
C GLY A 137 8.19 2.18 12.31
N MET A 138 9.22 1.78 11.56
CA MET A 138 10.47 2.53 11.46
C MET A 138 10.32 3.56 10.34
N GLY A 139 10.47 4.83 10.70
CA GLY A 139 10.69 5.87 9.69
C GLY A 139 11.98 5.54 8.95
N LEU A 140 11.93 5.56 7.62
CA LEU A 140 13.15 5.54 6.82
C LEU A 140 13.83 6.91 7.00
N SER A 141 14.43 7.13 8.18
CA SER A 141 15.04 8.39 8.61
C SER A 141 16.21 8.72 7.70
N GLY A 142 15.98 9.65 6.77
CA GLY A 142 16.91 9.99 5.68
C GLY A 142 16.22 10.08 4.33
N HIS A 143 15.09 9.38 4.15
CA HIS A 143 14.37 9.31 2.88
C HIS A 143 13.19 10.28 2.86
N LEU A 144 13.48 11.57 2.70
CA LEU A 144 12.44 12.58 2.55
C LEU A 144 12.13 12.78 1.07
N TRP A 145 10.88 12.51 0.70
CA TRP A 145 10.38 12.86 -0.61
C TRP A 145 9.64 14.19 -0.53
N GLY A 146 9.62 14.95 -1.62
CA GLY A 146 8.70 16.07 -1.77
C GLY A 146 7.84 15.92 -3.02
N MET A 147 6.63 16.43 -2.95
CA MET A 147 5.78 16.67 -4.11
C MET A 147 5.56 18.17 -4.25
N ASN A 148 5.91 18.74 -5.41
CA ASN A 148 5.73 20.15 -5.70
C ASN A 148 4.78 20.32 -6.88
N ASN A 149 3.69 21.05 -6.69
CA ASN A 149 2.72 21.31 -7.73
C ASN A 149 3.30 22.31 -8.74
N THR A 150 3.26 21.97 -10.02
CA THR A 150 3.88 22.74 -11.10
C THR A 150 2.87 23.52 -11.95
N ASP A 151 1.58 23.42 -11.61
CA ASP A 151 0.50 24.18 -12.22
C ASP A 151 -0.40 24.83 -11.14
N ASP A 152 -1.34 25.68 -11.55
CA ASP A 152 -2.20 26.39 -10.59
C ASP A 152 -3.37 25.55 -10.07
N VAL A 153 -3.72 24.46 -10.77
CA VAL A 153 -4.94 23.67 -10.53
C VAL A 153 -4.69 22.31 -9.89
N GLY A 154 -3.43 21.86 -9.75
CA GLY A 154 -3.12 20.58 -9.12
C GLY A 154 -3.01 19.39 -10.05
N ASN A 155 -2.93 19.57 -11.37
CA ASN A 155 -2.87 18.45 -12.31
C ASN A 155 -1.45 17.92 -12.52
N PHE A 156 -0.42 18.72 -12.24
CA PHE A 156 0.97 18.35 -12.49
C PHE A 156 1.81 18.59 -11.25
N TRP A 157 2.64 17.61 -10.90
CA TRP A 157 3.51 17.68 -9.75
C TRP A 157 4.88 17.09 -10.08
N ASP A 158 5.92 17.68 -9.52
CA ASP A 158 7.24 17.08 -9.44
C ASP A 158 7.33 16.23 -8.19
N ARG A 159 7.70 14.97 -8.33
CA ARG A 159 8.08 14.11 -7.21
C ARG A 159 9.59 14.05 -7.13
N VAL A 160 10.12 14.27 -5.93
CA VAL A 160 11.56 14.39 -5.73
C VAL A 160 11.99 13.61 -4.51
N TYR A 161 13.11 12.91 -4.64
CA TYR A 161 13.83 12.26 -3.56
C TYR A 161 15.06 13.08 -3.14
N TRP A 162 15.12 13.43 -1.84
CA TRP A 162 16.31 13.98 -1.21
C TRP A 162 17.01 12.93 -0.36
N ASP A 163 18.33 12.92 -0.47
CA ASP A 163 19.23 12.15 0.39
C ASP A 163 20.49 12.98 0.61
N ASP A 164 20.83 13.24 1.88
CA ASP A 164 22.03 13.97 2.30
C ASP A 164 22.35 15.24 1.48
N GLY A 165 21.32 16.08 1.26
CA GLY A 165 21.46 17.35 0.53
C GLY A 165 21.60 17.23 -0.99
N LYS A 166 21.49 16.02 -1.57
CA LYS A 166 21.57 15.76 -3.00
C LYS A 166 20.22 15.38 -3.60
N TRP A 167 20.00 15.86 -4.82
CA TRP A 167 18.89 15.45 -5.68
C TRP A 167 19.24 14.11 -6.31
N LEU A 168 18.66 13.03 -5.78
CA LEU A 168 18.99 11.70 -6.26
C LEU A 168 18.00 11.20 -7.32
N PHE A 169 16.75 11.66 -7.30
CA PHE A 169 15.76 11.25 -8.28
C PHE A 169 14.57 12.20 -8.38
N ARG A 170 14.06 12.33 -9.61
CA ARG A 170 12.89 13.14 -9.93
C ARG A 170 12.02 12.43 -10.97
N TYR A 171 10.71 12.46 -10.77
CA TYR A 171 9.74 12.02 -11.77
C TYR A 171 8.46 12.86 -11.70
N ASP A 172 7.64 12.78 -12.73
CA ASP A 172 6.39 13.55 -12.81
C ASP A 172 5.25 12.77 -12.15
N ILE A 173 4.41 13.45 -11.37
CA ILE A 173 3.08 12.98 -11.01
C ILE A 173 2.06 13.78 -11.81
N LYS A 174 1.13 13.07 -12.47
CA LYS A 174 0.09 13.68 -13.31
C LYS A 174 -1.28 13.17 -12.92
N LYS A 175 -2.24 14.08 -12.73
CA LYS A 175 -3.62 13.71 -12.42
C LYS A 175 -4.30 13.12 -13.67
N VAL A 176 -4.75 11.87 -13.61
CA VAL A 176 -5.46 11.19 -14.72
C VAL A 176 -6.97 11.22 -14.57
N LEU A 177 -7.46 11.31 -13.32
CA LEU A 177 -8.84 11.64 -12.98
C LEU A 177 -8.86 12.82 -12.03
N ASP A 178 -9.74 13.80 -12.25
CA ASP A 178 -9.95 14.89 -11.30
C ASP A 178 -10.73 14.45 -10.05
N ALA A 179 -10.97 15.39 -9.13
CA ALA A 179 -11.70 15.14 -7.89
C ALA A 179 -13.15 14.65 -8.11
N GLY A 180 -13.75 15.01 -9.24
CA GLY A 180 -15.09 14.58 -9.64
C GLY A 180 -15.10 13.30 -10.48
N GLY A 181 -13.97 12.63 -10.64
CA GLY A 181 -13.85 11.39 -11.41
C GLY A 181 -13.83 11.60 -12.92
N LYS A 182 -13.71 12.84 -13.41
CA LYS A 182 -13.62 13.11 -14.84
C LYS A 182 -12.23 12.75 -15.35
N LYS A 183 -12.19 12.03 -16.47
CA LYS A 183 -10.95 11.69 -17.17
C LYS A 183 -10.26 12.93 -17.72
N LEU A 184 -8.99 13.10 -17.36
CA LEU A 184 -8.14 14.17 -17.89
C LEU A 184 -7.37 13.70 -19.13
N PRO A 185 -6.96 14.60 -20.05
CA PRO A 185 -6.30 14.23 -21.29
C PRO A 185 -5.04 13.38 -21.12
N VAL A 186 -4.33 13.51 -19.99
CA VAL A 186 -3.12 12.74 -19.70
C VAL A 186 -3.40 11.25 -19.43
N GLN A 187 -4.65 10.84 -19.21
CA GLN A 187 -5.02 9.43 -19.06
C GLN A 187 -4.67 8.61 -20.30
N SER A 188 -4.91 9.13 -21.50
CA SER A 188 -4.58 8.43 -22.75
C SER A 188 -3.06 8.27 -22.91
N GLN A 189 -2.28 9.25 -22.46
CA GLN A 189 -0.82 9.17 -22.44
C GLN A 189 -0.32 8.08 -21.49
N MET A 190 -0.90 7.99 -20.29
CA MET A 190 -0.61 6.92 -19.35
C MET A 190 -0.89 5.56 -19.97
N VAL A 191 -2.09 5.36 -20.53
CA VAL A 191 -2.48 4.08 -21.15
C VAL A 191 -1.53 3.73 -22.30
N ASN A 192 -1.25 4.67 -23.20
CA ASN A 192 -0.33 4.44 -24.31
C ASN A 192 1.06 4.03 -23.82
N SER A 193 1.59 4.64 -22.75
CA SER A 193 2.90 4.28 -22.20
C SER A 193 2.99 2.81 -21.76
N THR A 194 1.89 2.24 -21.28
CA THR A 194 1.80 0.82 -20.88
C THR A 194 1.64 -0.14 -22.06
N LEU A 195 1.08 0.34 -23.17
CA LEU A 195 0.87 -0.46 -24.39
C LEU A 195 2.10 -0.44 -25.30
N SER A 196 2.79 0.69 -25.40
CA SER A 196 4.00 0.85 -26.21
C SER A 196 5.25 0.28 -25.55
N GLY A 197 5.16 -0.16 -24.29
CA GLY A 197 6.31 -0.66 -23.54
C GLY A 197 7.36 0.43 -23.28
N THR A 198 6.93 1.66 -23.01
CA THR A 198 7.86 2.77 -22.80
C THR A 198 8.83 2.44 -21.66
N VAL A 199 10.12 2.52 -21.96
CA VAL A 199 11.19 2.26 -21.00
C VAL A 199 11.33 3.46 -20.05
N VAL A 200 11.25 3.19 -18.76
CA VAL A 200 11.56 4.10 -17.67
C VAL A 200 13.01 3.88 -17.26
N HIS A 201 13.80 4.95 -17.23
CA HIS A 201 15.21 4.90 -16.88
C HIS A 201 15.45 5.29 -15.42
N GLY A 202 16.49 4.72 -14.81
CA GLY A 202 16.88 4.96 -13.42
C GLY A 202 16.75 3.71 -12.55
N SER A 203 17.11 3.85 -11.28
CA SER A 203 16.94 2.82 -10.25
C SER A 203 16.77 3.52 -8.91
N THR A 204 15.56 3.54 -8.37
CA THR A 204 15.24 4.22 -7.10
C THR A 204 14.52 3.39 -6.08
N CYS A 205 14.27 2.13 -6.40
CA CYS A 205 13.73 1.16 -5.48
C CYS A 205 14.41 -0.18 -5.69
N GLY A 206 14.44 -0.97 -4.61
CA GLY A 206 15.06 -2.30 -4.63
C GLY A 206 14.45 -3.24 -5.68
N LEU A 207 13.21 -2.99 -6.10
CA LEU A 207 12.54 -3.65 -7.21
C LEU A 207 12.31 -2.65 -8.33
N THR A 208 13.24 -2.58 -9.29
CA THR A 208 13.08 -1.69 -10.45
C THR A 208 12.32 -2.41 -11.57
N THR A 209 11.25 -1.80 -12.07
CA THR A 209 10.66 -2.10 -13.37
C THR A 209 10.98 -0.99 -14.36
N GLN A 210 11.43 -1.40 -15.54
CA GLN A 210 11.69 -0.47 -16.64
C GLN A 210 10.48 -0.34 -17.56
N VAL A 211 9.49 -1.24 -17.51
CA VAL A 211 8.32 -1.19 -18.39
C VAL A 211 7.05 -1.37 -17.56
N LYS A 212 6.09 -0.46 -17.72
CA LYS A 212 4.79 -0.55 -17.06
C LYS A 212 3.87 -1.47 -17.84
N THR A 213 3.18 -2.38 -17.16
CA THR A 213 2.26 -3.32 -17.81
C THR A 213 0.90 -2.70 -18.04
N TYR A 214 0.20 -3.07 -19.13
CA TYR A 214 -1.16 -2.60 -19.35
C TYR A 214 -2.16 -3.13 -18.31
N LYS A 215 -1.99 -4.39 -17.88
CA LYS A 215 -2.74 -4.94 -16.74
C LYS A 215 -2.09 -4.47 -15.45
N GLN A 216 -2.93 -4.07 -14.49
CA GLN A 216 -2.53 -3.50 -13.21
C GLN A 216 -3.18 -4.30 -12.08
N LEU A 217 -2.41 -4.64 -11.05
CA LEU A 217 -2.88 -5.28 -9.82
C LEU A 217 -3.35 -4.21 -8.84
N LEU A 218 -4.50 -4.44 -8.20
CA LEU A 218 -5.05 -3.59 -7.14
C LEU A 218 -5.50 -4.45 -5.97
N HIS A 219 -5.39 -3.93 -4.75
CA HIS A 219 -6.08 -4.51 -3.61
C HIS A 219 -7.60 -4.30 -3.76
N GLY A 220 -8.32 -5.36 -4.10
CA GLY A 220 -9.77 -5.34 -4.18
C GLY A 220 -10.48 -5.45 -2.83
N ASP A 221 -11.80 -5.42 -2.88
CA ASP A 221 -12.65 -5.64 -1.72
C ASP A 221 -12.66 -7.10 -1.27
N PHE A 222 -13.00 -7.31 0.01
CA PHE A 222 -13.30 -8.65 0.52
C PHE A 222 -14.55 -9.22 -0.16
N SER A 223 -14.45 -10.44 -0.67
CA SER A 223 -15.63 -11.24 -0.97
C SER A 223 -16.26 -11.78 0.33
N LEU A 224 -17.57 -12.06 0.31
CA LEU A 224 -18.27 -12.68 1.44
C LEU A 224 -17.61 -13.99 1.89
N LEU A 225 -17.09 -14.78 0.93
CA LEU A 225 -16.35 -16.00 1.21
C LEU A 225 -15.07 -15.72 2.01
N GLN A 226 -14.31 -14.69 1.64
CA GLN A 226 -13.10 -14.31 2.35
C GLN A 226 -13.38 -13.78 3.76
N ILE A 227 -14.48 -13.06 3.96
CA ILE A 227 -14.95 -12.64 5.29
C ILE A 227 -15.26 -13.86 6.14
N PHE A 228 -16.04 -14.80 5.60
CA PHE A 228 -16.39 -16.04 6.30
C PHE A 228 -15.14 -16.85 6.69
N LEU A 229 -14.20 -17.04 5.76
CA LEU A 229 -12.93 -17.73 6.02
C LEU A 229 -12.10 -17.02 7.10
N SER A 230 -12.08 -15.68 7.09
CA SER A 230 -11.38 -14.90 8.12
C SER A 230 -12.02 -15.09 9.49
N LEU A 231 -13.36 -15.06 9.58
CA LEU A 231 -14.09 -15.26 10.84
C LEU A 231 -13.93 -16.69 11.39
N LEU A 232 -14.04 -17.70 10.51
CA LEU A 232 -13.80 -19.09 10.88
C LEU A 232 -12.37 -19.28 11.41
N PHE A 233 -11.39 -18.61 10.78
CA PHE A 233 -10.01 -18.61 11.24
C PHE A 233 -9.86 -17.98 12.63
N PHE A 234 -10.46 -16.80 12.87
CA PHE A 234 -10.44 -16.17 14.20
C PHE A 234 -11.08 -17.08 15.27
N ALA A 235 -12.21 -17.72 14.96
CA ALA A 235 -12.87 -18.64 15.89
C ALA A 235 -12.00 -19.86 16.22
N LEU A 236 -11.35 -20.46 15.22
CA LEU A 236 -10.38 -21.54 15.41
C LEU A 236 -9.21 -21.07 16.28
N TRP A 237 -8.69 -19.87 16.05
CA TRP A 237 -7.60 -19.29 16.84
C TRP A 237 -7.98 -19.12 18.31
N PHE A 238 -9.14 -18.55 18.62
CA PHE A 238 -9.63 -18.41 20.00
C PHE A 238 -9.85 -19.77 20.67
N GLY A 239 -10.39 -20.75 19.94
CA GLY A 239 -10.55 -22.12 20.44
C GLY A 239 -9.21 -22.75 20.80
N LEU A 240 -8.21 -22.65 19.92
CA LEU A 240 -6.88 -23.24 20.11
C LEU A 240 -6.09 -22.55 21.23
N ALA A 241 -6.16 -21.22 21.31
CA ALA A 241 -5.57 -20.45 22.41
C ALA A 241 -6.19 -20.88 23.74
N TYR A 242 -7.52 -20.97 23.82
CA TYR A 242 -8.23 -21.44 25.01
C TYR A 242 -7.77 -22.84 25.45
N PHE A 243 -7.65 -23.81 24.53
CA PHE A 243 -7.13 -25.14 24.87
C PHE A 243 -5.69 -25.11 25.39
N CYS A 244 -4.80 -24.33 24.77
CA CYS A 244 -3.41 -24.19 25.22
C CYS A 244 -3.31 -23.61 26.64
N PHE A 245 -4.10 -22.57 26.95
CA PHE A 245 -4.10 -21.94 28.27
C PHE A 245 -4.84 -22.76 29.33
N LYS A 246 -5.88 -23.52 28.94
CA LYS A 246 -6.61 -24.42 29.83
C LYS A 246 -5.77 -25.61 30.29
N ASP A 247 -4.97 -26.19 29.40
CA ASP A 247 -4.11 -27.34 29.76
C ASP A 247 -2.76 -26.90 30.37
N GLY A 248 -2.32 -25.66 30.11
CA GLY A 248 -1.13 -25.05 30.69
C GLY A 248 -1.20 -24.76 32.20
N THR A 249 -2.38 -24.85 32.84
CA THR A 249 -2.50 -24.74 34.31
C THR A 249 -2.02 -25.97 35.07
N LYS A 250 -1.63 -27.05 34.38
CA LYS A 250 -0.91 -28.17 35.00
C LYS A 250 0.59 -27.98 34.81
N ALA A 251 1.17 -27.01 35.53
CA ALA A 251 2.62 -26.96 35.69
C ALA A 251 3.08 -28.31 36.28
N PRO A 252 4.10 -28.99 35.70
CA PRO A 252 4.67 -30.15 36.36
C PRO A 252 5.27 -29.67 37.68
N TYR A 253 4.75 -30.19 38.79
CA TYR A 253 5.44 -30.12 40.08
C TYR A 253 6.80 -30.81 39.88
N PHE A 254 7.87 -30.01 39.74
CA PHE A 254 9.22 -30.50 39.92
C PHE A 254 9.36 -30.88 41.40
N HIS A 255 9.14 -32.15 41.73
CA HIS A 255 9.68 -32.72 42.94
C HIS A 255 11.21 -32.73 42.79
N TYR A 256 11.86 -31.72 43.34
CA TYR A 256 13.27 -31.85 43.72
C TYR A 256 13.33 -32.88 44.85
N ASN A 257 13.66 -34.13 44.51
CA ASN A 257 14.22 -35.05 45.49
C ASN A 257 15.64 -34.58 45.78
N LEU A 258 15.80 -33.85 46.87
CA LEU A 258 17.08 -33.66 47.54
C LEU A 258 17.46 -34.99 48.20
N LEU A 259 18.41 -35.69 47.61
CA LEU A 259 19.31 -36.64 48.27
C LEU A 259 20.73 -36.35 47.79
#